data_AF-A0A957Z1C2-F1
#
_entry.id   AF-A0A957Z1C2-F1
#
_cell.length_a   1.000
_cell.length_b   1.000
_cell.length_c   1.000
_cell.angle_alpha   90.00
_cell.angle_beta   90.00
_cell.angle_gamma   90.00
#
_symmetry.space_group_name_H-M   'P 1'
#
loop_
_entity.id
_entity.type
_entity.pdbx_description
1 polymer ?
#
loop_
_entity_poly.entity_id
_entity_poly.type
_entity_poly.pdbx_seq_one_letter_code
_entity_poly.pdbx_strand_id
1 'polypeptide(L)'
;MNPYELLIELLLTTRRLRATWTGQSALTSVGSVEFGLLPNAQPAILPATFTIDLQPLLTDVINGVIRDEMALQRTDELLPLRDLLAPADFVTLSEELFAFLWQEAQARGGGGTERGGAQKAWSDPDQRLLRVWFATNRQPVDVANLAQGFAVARSADGLTYGICHVYIPESHKPGSVGTPWWRRWIRLQPDDNLKLRAIQGLAHDQFWADLADKMASWWQPGERNMFVLIHGYNVGFDDAAIRAAQIGYDLKVPGEMAFFSWPSRGNTAGYTADEATISASYGYIAQFLRELSEKSGAERIHIFVHSMGNRGFLSALERLVAHGVPNLQLGQVFFCAPDEDIRTFKDK
;
A
#
# COMPACT_ATOMS: atom_id res chain seq x y z
N MET A 1 2.86 -26.82 10.85
CA MET A 1 3.27 -25.52 11.41
C MET A 1 4.78 -25.51 11.46
N ASN A 2 5.41 -24.41 11.09
CA ASN A 2 6.84 -24.21 11.31
C ASN A 2 7.08 -23.86 12.80
N PRO A 3 8.31 -23.94 13.30
CA PRO A 3 8.62 -23.39 14.62
C PRO A 3 8.34 -21.88 14.62
N TYR A 4 7.82 -21.35 15.72
CA TYR A 4 7.48 -19.92 15.86
C TYR A 4 6.53 -19.42 14.77
N GLU A 5 5.43 -20.13 14.56
CA GLU A 5 4.40 -19.77 13.60
C GLU A 5 3.12 -19.39 14.33
N LEU A 6 2.47 -18.31 13.89
CA LEU A 6 1.11 -17.95 14.28
C LEU A 6 0.16 -18.34 13.15
N LEU A 7 -0.58 -19.43 13.35
CA LEU A 7 -1.62 -19.90 12.46
C LEU A 7 -2.92 -19.13 12.73
N ILE A 8 -3.47 -18.53 11.68
CA ILE A 8 -4.75 -17.82 11.71
C ILE A 8 -5.77 -18.61 10.91
N GLU A 9 -6.86 -19.00 11.56
CA GLU A 9 -8.00 -19.68 10.95
C GLU A 9 -9.24 -18.78 11.00
N LEU A 10 -9.76 -18.43 9.83
CA LEU A 10 -10.99 -17.66 9.68
C LEU A 10 -12.18 -18.63 9.62
N LEU A 11 -12.90 -18.75 10.74
CA LEU A 11 -14.10 -19.56 10.87
C LEU A 11 -15.29 -18.81 10.28
N LEU A 12 -15.37 -18.77 8.94
CA LEU A 12 -16.32 -17.95 8.19
C LEU A 12 -17.79 -18.20 8.57
N THR A 13 -18.15 -19.46 8.85
CA THR A 13 -19.52 -19.85 9.25
C THR A 13 -19.94 -19.23 10.57
N THR A 14 -19.03 -19.10 11.53
CA THR A 14 -19.30 -18.53 12.86
C THR A 14 -18.82 -17.09 12.99
N ARG A 15 -18.21 -16.53 11.94
CA ARG A 15 -17.54 -15.22 11.92
C ARG A 15 -16.55 -15.05 13.07
N ARG A 16 -15.70 -16.05 13.28
CA ARG A 16 -14.66 -16.02 14.32
C ARG A 16 -13.27 -16.16 13.70
N LEU A 17 -12.27 -15.68 14.42
CA LEU A 17 -10.86 -15.83 14.11
C LEU A 17 -10.24 -16.65 15.22
N ARG A 18 -9.60 -17.78 14.87
CA ARG A 18 -8.77 -18.52 15.80
C ARG A 18 -7.30 -18.25 15.48
N ALA A 19 -6.54 -17.90 16.50
CA ALA A 19 -5.12 -17.66 16.43
C ALA A 19 -4.41 -18.72 17.27
N THR A 20 -3.51 -19.50 16.69
CA THR A 20 -2.78 -20.58 17.36
C THR A 20 -1.30 -20.44 17.08
N TRP A 21 -0.45 -20.43 18.11
CA TRP A 21 1.00 -20.29 17.93
C TRP A 21 1.79 -21.51 18.37
N THR A 22 2.90 -21.77 17.68
CA THR A 22 3.87 -22.82 17.99
C THR A 22 5.15 -22.24 18.55
N GLY A 23 5.81 -22.98 19.43
CA GLY A 23 7.14 -22.66 19.95
C GLY A 23 8.24 -23.27 19.10
N GLN A 24 9.36 -23.59 19.74
CA GLN A 24 10.50 -24.24 19.10
C GLN A 24 10.16 -25.57 18.41
N SER A 25 9.18 -26.30 18.94
CA SER A 25 8.64 -27.51 18.31
C SER A 25 7.45 -27.16 17.43
N ALA A 26 7.65 -27.28 16.13
CA ALA A 26 6.62 -27.23 15.08
C ALA A 26 5.45 -28.23 15.27
N LEU A 27 5.64 -29.23 16.13
CA LEU A 27 4.72 -30.37 16.29
C LEU A 27 3.60 -30.13 17.31
N THR A 28 3.72 -29.10 18.16
CA THR A 28 2.75 -28.84 19.23
C THR A 28 2.47 -27.35 19.34
N SER A 29 1.20 -26.97 19.37
CA SER A 29 0.81 -25.59 19.69
C SER A 29 1.10 -25.30 21.17
N VAL A 30 1.56 -24.08 21.44
CA VAL A 30 1.91 -23.58 22.77
C VAL A 30 0.78 -22.72 23.35
N GLY A 31 -0.02 -22.09 22.49
CA GLY A 31 -1.23 -21.37 22.89
C GLY A 31 -2.22 -21.19 21.74
N SER A 32 -3.46 -20.87 22.08
CA SER A 32 -4.54 -20.60 21.14
C SER A 32 -5.58 -19.69 21.77
N VAL A 33 -6.10 -18.73 21.00
CA VAL A 33 -7.17 -17.80 21.38
C VAL A 33 -8.16 -17.66 20.24
N GLU A 34 -9.40 -17.30 20.55
CA GLU A 34 -10.45 -17.18 19.54
C GLU A 34 -11.33 -15.94 19.77
N PHE A 35 -11.43 -15.09 18.77
CA PHE A 35 -12.13 -13.80 18.82
C PHE A 35 -13.26 -13.73 17.79
N GLY A 36 -14.17 -12.77 17.97
CA GLY A 36 -15.17 -12.42 16.95
C GLY A 36 -14.54 -11.57 15.86
N LEU A 37 -14.93 -11.79 14.61
CA LEU A 37 -14.57 -10.88 13.51
C LEU A 37 -15.40 -9.59 13.60
N LEU A 38 -14.80 -8.46 13.22
CA LEU A 38 -15.54 -7.20 13.06
C LEU A 38 -16.76 -7.40 12.14
N PRO A 39 -17.91 -6.74 12.42
CA PRO A 39 -19.11 -6.87 11.59
C PRO A 39 -18.88 -6.51 10.11
N ASN A 40 -18.01 -5.53 9.86
CA ASN A 40 -17.61 -5.03 8.55
C ASN A 40 -16.30 -5.67 8.02
N ALA A 41 -15.64 -6.56 8.78
CA ALA A 41 -14.48 -7.29 8.25
C ALA A 41 -14.88 -8.06 6.99
N GLN A 42 -14.08 -7.95 5.94
CA GLN A 42 -14.23 -8.69 4.70
C GLN A 42 -13.19 -9.82 4.63
N PRO A 43 -13.38 -10.92 5.39
CA PRO A 43 -12.40 -12.00 5.46
C PRO A 43 -12.21 -12.70 4.11
N ALA A 44 -13.10 -12.49 3.13
CA ALA A 44 -12.99 -13.03 1.78
C ALA A 44 -11.77 -12.52 0.98
N ILE A 45 -11.11 -11.45 1.45
CA ILE A 45 -9.88 -10.91 0.85
C ILE A 45 -8.64 -11.72 1.30
N LEU A 46 -8.74 -12.39 2.44
CA LEU A 46 -7.69 -13.25 2.99
C LEU A 46 -8.03 -14.72 2.76
N PRO A 47 -7.04 -15.61 2.61
CA PRO A 47 -7.31 -17.04 2.60
C PRO A 47 -7.94 -17.47 3.93
N ALA A 48 -8.80 -18.49 3.91
CA ALA A 48 -9.47 -19.01 5.11
C ALA A 48 -8.49 -19.46 6.21
N THR A 49 -7.24 -19.74 5.82
CA THR A 49 -6.14 -20.01 6.74
C THR A 49 -4.87 -19.35 6.21
N PHE A 50 -4.13 -18.66 7.07
CA PHE A 50 -2.80 -18.13 6.77
C PHE A 50 -1.91 -18.18 8.00
N THR A 51 -0.61 -17.97 7.80
CA THR A 51 0.39 -18.01 8.85
C THR A 51 1.18 -16.71 8.90
N ILE A 52 1.52 -16.28 10.10
CA ILE A 52 2.45 -15.19 10.38
C ILE A 52 3.70 -15.81 11.00
N ASP A 53 4.87 -15.49 10.46
CA ASP A 53 6.15 -15.93 11.02
C ASP A 53 6.47 -15.07 12.26
N LEU A 54 6.59 -15.71 13.42
CA LEU A 54 6.89 -15.04 14.69
C LEU A 54 8.41 -14.96 14.95
N GLN A 55 9.24 -15.62 14.15
CA GLN A 55 10.70 -15.61 14.34
C GLN A 55 11.32 -14.19 14.25
N PRO A 56 10.88 -13.29 13.35
CA PRO A 56 11.34 -11.90 13.35
C PRO A 56 10.97 -11.16 14.64
N LEU A 57 9.70 -11.30 15.07
CA LEU A 57 9.20 -10.68 16.31
C LEU A 57 9.95 -11.17 17.55
N LEU A 58 10.22 -12.48 17.63
CA LEU A 58 11.03 -13.07 18.70
C LEU A 58 12.45 -12.50 18.71
N THR A 59 13.06 -12.31 17.54
CA THR A 59 14.39 -11.72 17.41
C THR A 59 14.41 -10.27 17.88
N ASP A 60 13.38 -9.50 17.54
CA ASP A 60 13.23 -8.11 17.97
C ASP A 60 12.96 -7.98 19.48
N VAL A 61 12.24 -8.92 20.08
CA VAL A 61 12.09 -9.00 21.54
C VAL A 61 13.44 -9.32 22.21
N ILE A 62 14.19 -10.31 21.70
CA ILE A 62 15.53 -10.67 22.21
C ILE A 62 16.48 -9.46 22.13
N ASN A 63 16.43 -8.71 21.04
CA ASN A 63 17.28 -7.54 20.81
C ASN A 63 16.78 -6.28 21.53
N GLY A 64 15.65 -6.34 22.24
CA GLY A 64 15.06 -5.21 22.96
C GLY A 64 14.54 -4.09 22.03
N VAL A 65 14.19 -4.42 20.79
CA VAL A 65 13.48 -3.54 19.84
C VAL A 65 12.01 -3.47 20.22
N ILE A 66 11.38 -4.62 20.45
CA ILE A 66 10.02 -4.74 21.01
C ILE A 66 10.16 -4.98 22.51
N ARG A 67 9.71 -4.01 23.31
CA ARG A 67 9.90 -4.01 24.77
C ARG A 67 8.62 -4.22 25.57
N ASP A 68 7.49 -4.05 24.91
CA ASP A 68 6.15 -4.14 25.49
C ASP A 68 5.13 -4.52 24.40
N GLU A 69 3.92 -4.83 24.84
CA GLU A 69 2.77 -5.16 23.99
C GLU A 69 2.39 -4.00 23.06
N MET A 70 2.60 -2.74 23.46
CA MET A 70 2.30 -1.58 22.63
C MET A 70 3.24 -1.47 21.43
N ALA A 71 4.52 -1.82 21.61
CA ALA A 71 5.49 -1.91 20.53
C ALA A 71 5.14 -3.06 19.59
N LEU A 72 4.69 -4.21 20.13
CA LEU A 72 4.24 -5.35 19.33
C LEU A 72 2.99 -5.03 18.50
N GLN A 73 2.02 -4.29 19.05
CA GLN A 73 0.81 -3.87 18.34
C GLN A 73 1.07 -2.97 17.12
N ARG A 74 2.21 -2.29 17.10
CA ARG A 74 2.65 -1.43 15.99
C ARG A 74 3.50 -2.17 14.98
N THR A 75 3.76 -3.46 15.21
CA THR A 75 4.51 -4.23 14.25
C THR A 75 3.65 -4.53 13.06
N ASP A 76 4.40 -4.62 12.00
CA ASP A 76 3.95 -4.67 10.64
C ASP A 76 3.32 -6.10 10.43
N GLU A 77 3.85 -7.13 11.11
CA GLU A 77 3.43 -8.53 11.04
C GLU A 77 2.01 -8.80 11.58
N LEU A 78 1.51 -7.96 12.51
CA LEU A 78 0.19 -8.13 13.12
C LEU A 78 -0.89 -7.28 12.43
N LEU A 79 -0.53 -6.48 11.43
CA LEU A 79 -1.45 -5.59 10.72
C LEU A 79 -2.66 -6.29 10.11
N PRO A 80 -2.56 -7.48 9.48
CA PRO A 80 -3.73 -8.16 8.94
C PRO A 80 -4.79 -8.46 9.99
N LEU A 81 -4.41 -8.59 11.26
CA LEU A 81 -5.32 -8.91 12.37
C LEU A 81 -6.04 -7.67 12.90
N ARG A 82 -5.46 -6.48 12.70
CA ARG A 82 -6.02 -5.20 13.14
C ARG A 82 -7.30 -4.83 12.40
N ASP A 83 -7.38 -5.21 11.13
CA ASP A 83 -8.56 -4.96 10.28
C ASP A 83 -9.62 -6.07 10.42
N LEU A 84 -9.31 -7.16 11.14
CA LEU A 84 -10.20 -8.29 11.38
C LEU A 84 -10.82 -8.29 12.77
N LEU A 85 -10.12 -7.78 13.78
CA LEU A 85 -10.51 -7.85 15.18
C LEU A 85 -10.99 -6.50 15.72
N ALA A 86 -11.85 -6.54 16.74
CA ALA A 86 -12.13 -5.33 17.51
C ALA A 86 -10.84 -4.81 18.18
N PRO A 87 -10.67 -3.50 18.39
CA PRO A 87 -9.46 -2.96 19.00
C PRO A 87 -9.09 -3.62 20.34
N ALA A 88 -10.08 -3.93 21.18
CA ALA A 88 -9.86 -4.63 22.45
C ALA A 88 -9.37 -6.07 22.27
N ASP A 89 -9.96 -6.81 21.32
CA ASP A 89 -9.57 -8.19 21.00
C ASP A 89 -8.15 -8.25 20.41
N PHE A 90 -7.80 -7.25 19.57
CA PHE A 90 -6.45 -7.11 19.03
C PHE A 90 -5.41 -6.82 20.12
N VAL A 91 -5.75 -5.99 21.11
CA VAL A 91 -4.90 -5.74 22.28
C VAL A 91 -4.70 -7.03 23.07
N THR A 92 -5.76 -7.77 23.40
CA THR A 92 -5.66 -9.04 24.12
C THR A 92 -4.81 -10.08 23.36
N LEU A 93 -4.99 -10.20 22.04
CA LEU A 93 -4.14 -11.07 21.23
C LEU A 93 -2.66 -10.68 21.33
N SER A 94 -2.38 -9.38 21.27
CA SER A 94 -1.02 -8.85 21.31
C SER A 94 -0.37 -9.07 22.68
N GLU A 95 -1.13 -8.94 23.77
CA GLU A 95 -0.66 -9.24 25.13
C GLU A 95 -0.26 -10.72 25.27
N GLU A 96 -1.11 -11.64 24.82
CA GLU A 96 -0.84 -13.08 24.86
C GLU A 96 0.39 -13.47 24.01
N LEU A 97 0.49 -12.91 22.80
CA LEU A 97 1.63 -13.13 21.91
C LEU A 97 2.91 -12.55 22.49
N PHE A 98 2.87 -11.33 23.05
CA PHE A 98 4.04 -10.73 23.67
C PHE A 98 4.50 -11.54 24.88
N ALA A 99 3.59 -11.99 25.75
CA ALA A 99 3.93 -12.84 26.88
C ALA A 99 4.63 -14.13 26.45
N PHE A 100 4.14 -14.78 25.40
CA PHE A 100 4.78 -15.95 24.80
C PHE A 100 6.18 -15.63 24.25
N LEU A 101 6.32 -14.61 23.40
CA LEU A 101 7.60 -14.22 22.79
C LEU A 101 8.62 -13.80 23.85
N TRP A 102 8.18 -13.11 24.90
CA TRP A 102 9.00 -12.72 26.03
C TRP A 102 9.54 -13.94 26.77
N GLN A 103 8.70 -14.94 27.08
CA GLN A 103 9.15 -16.18 27.71
C GLN A 103 10.19 -16.92 26.86
N GLU A 104 9.96 -17.03 25.56
CA GLU A 104 10.90 -17.65 24.61
C GLU A 104 12.22 -16.87 24.51
N ALA A 105 12.17 -15.55 24.54
CA ALA A 105 13.36 -14.69 24.57
C ALA A 105 14.17 -14.90 25.86
N GLN A 106 13.51 -14.98 27.02
CA GLN A 106 14.17 -15.22 28.31
C GLN A 106 14.81 -16.61 28.37
N ALA A 107 14.13 -17.64 27.84
CA ALA A 107 14.68 -19.00 27.75
C ALA A 107 15.95 -19.07 26.90
N ARG A 108 16.10 -18.17 25.93
CA ARG A 108 17.27 -18.04 25.04
C ARG A 108 18.34 -17.09 25.58
N GLY A 109 18.01 -16.23 26.55
CA GLY A 109 18.74 -15.02 26.90
C GLY A 109 19.30 -14.95 28.33
N GLY A 110 19.69 -16.08 28.94
CA GLY A 110 20.43 -16.09 30.20
C GLY A 110 21.84 -15.49 30.07
N GLY A 111 21.96 -14.17 29.98
CA GLY A 111 23.24 -13.45 29.96
C GLY A 111 23.17 -12.13 29.20
N GLY A 112 22.97 -11.02 29.91
CA GLY A 112 23.02 -9.70 29.30
C GLY A 112 24.42 -9.35 28.79
N THR A 113 24.50 -8.61 27.69
CA THR A 113 25.43 -7.49 27.48
C THR A 113 25.10 -6.75 26.20
N GLU A 114 25.14 -5.41 26.29
CA GLU A 114 25.19 -4.50 25.17
C GLU A 114 26.38 -4.81 24.24
N ARG A 115 26.15 -4.83 22.93
CA ARG A 115 26.91 -4.14 21.87
C ARG A 115 26.76 -4.87 20.54
N GLY A 116 26.42 -4.10 19.50
CA GLY A 116 26.61 -4.51 18.12
C GLY A 116 25.56 -3.91 17.20
N GLY A 117 25.73 -2.64 16.84
CA GLY A 117 24.97 -2.04 15.75
C GLY A 117 25.27 -2.79 14.45
N ALA A 118 24.38 -3.71 14.08
CA ALA A 118 24.26 -4.22 12.73
C ALA A 118 23.13 -3.43 12.05
N GLN A 119 23.45 -2.80 10.92
CA GLN A 119 22.49 -2.10 10.09
C GLN A 119 21.30 -3.03 9.76
N LYS A 120 20.08 -2.53 10.06
CA LYS A 120 18.79 -3.16 9.78
C LYS A 120 18.75 -3.75 8.36
N ALA A 121 18.63 -5.06 8.25
CA ALA A 121 17.90 -5.67 7.14
C ALA A 121 16.42 -5.69 7.58
N TRP A 122 15.64 -4.78 7.04
CA TRP A 122 14.18 -4.73 7.16
C TRP A 122 13.57 -6.03 6.63
N SER A 123 12.76 -6.74 7.44
CA SER A 123 11.91 -7.85 7.01
C SER A 123 10.47 -7.35 6.84
N ASP A 124 9.84 -7.82 5.78
CA ASP A 124 8.61 -7.26 5.23
C ASP A 124 7.36 -7.98 5.79
N PRO A 125 6.44 -7.27 6.43
CA PRO A 125 5.27 -7.87 7.09
C PRO A 125 4.20 -8.46 6.20
N ASP A 126 4.07 -7.94 4.99
CA ASP A 126 2.91 -8.15 4.14
C ASP A 126 3.16 -9.31 3.17
N GLN A 127 4.13 -10.17 3.47
CA GLN A 127 4.87 -10.91 2.45
C GLN A 127 5.29 -9.98 1.31
N ARG A 128 5.62 -8.71 1.59
CA ARG A 128 5.93 -7.72 0.56
C ARG A 128 4.76 -7.26 -0.30
N LEU A 129 3.57 -7.17 0.29
CA LEU A 129 2.35 -6.68 -0.35
C LEU A 129 2.05 -5.22 0.02
N LEU A 130 2.55 -4.27 -0.77
CA LEU A 130 2.33 -2.86 -0.51
C LEU A 130 0.91 -2.40 -0.91
N ARG A 131 0.18 -1.79 0.02
CA ARG A 131 -1.08 -1.08 -0.27
C ARG A 131 -0.80 0.25 -0.97
N VAL A 132 -1.54 0.52 -2.03
CA VAL A 132 -1.51 1.79 -2.76
C VAL A 132 -2.94 2.28 -3.01
N TRP A 133 -3.24 3.51 -2.61
CA TRP A 133 -4.53 4.15 -2.84
C TRP A 133 -4.66 4.59 -4.30
N PHE A 134 -5.87 4.61 -4.86
CA PHE A 134 -6.06 5.06 -6.24
C PHE A 134 -7.31 5.91 -6.43
N ALA A 135 -7.20 6.81 -7.40
CA ALA A 135 -8.33 7.43 -8.07
C ALA A 135 -8.16 7.25 -9.58
N THR A 136 -9.25 6.97 -10.30
CA THR A 136 -9.22 6.75 -11.74
C THR A 136 -10.49 7.23 -12.40
N ASN A 137 -10.36 7.85 -13.57
CA ASN A 137 -11.49 8.17 -14.46
C ASN A 137 -11.57 7.18 -15.63
N ARG A 138 -10.89 6.04 -15.54
CA ARG A 138 -11.04 4.94 -16.50
C ARG A 138 -12.37 4.23 -16.27
N GLN A 139 -12.97 3.73 -17.34
CA GLN A 139 -14.13 2.86 -17.26
C GLN A 139 -13.73 1.50 -16.65
N PRO A 140 -14.42 1.01 -15.61
CA PRO A 140 -14.23 -0.35 -15.13
C PRO A 140 -14.48 -1.38 -16.25
N VAL A 141 -13.73 -2.47 -16.25
CA VAL A 141 -14.01 -3.61 -17.16
C VAL A 141 -15.38 -4.20 -16.84
N ASP A 142 -15.67 -4.32 -15.54
CA ASP A 142 -16.96 -4.76 -15.01
C ASP A 142 -17.36 -3.83 -13.86
N VAL A 143 -18.47 -3.11 -14.02
CA VAL A 143 -18.97 -2.16 -13.00
C VAL A 143 -19.44 -2.89 -11.74
N ALA A 144 -19.87 -4.15 -11.85
CA ALA A 144 -20.27 -4.96 -10.70
C ALA A 144 -19.07 -5.61 -9.99
N ASN A 145 -17.91 -5.69 -10.65
CA ASN A 145 -16.71 -6.31 -10.10
C ASN A 145 -15.43 -5.57 -10.52
N LEU A 146 -15.09 -4.55 -9.72
CA LEU A 146 -13.90 -3.72 -9.93
C LEU A 146 -12.57 -4.49 -9.81
N ALA A 147 -12.57 -5.70 -9.24
CA ALA A 147 -11.38 -6.56 -9.19
C ALA A 147 -10.92 -7.01 -10.59
N GLN A 148 -11.79 -6.92 -11.61
CA GLN A 148 -11.41 -7.18 -13.01
C GLN A 148 -10.61 -6.03 -13.64
N GLY A 149 -10.41 -4.93 -12.92
CA GLY A 149 -9.60 -3.80 -13.36
C GLY A 149 -10.35 -2.82 -14.26
N PHE A 150 -9.57 -2.02 -14.98
CA PHE A 150 -10.06 -0.87 -15.72
C PHE A 150 -9.63 -0.89 -17.19
N ALA A 151 -10.49 -0.38 -18.05
CA ALA A 151 -10.21 -0.27 -19.47
C ALA A 151 -9.00 0.63 -19.74
N VAL A 152 -8.20 0.25 -20.75
CA VAL A 152 -6.97 0.97 -21.10
C VAL A 152 -7.27 2.36 -21.69
N ALA A 153 -8.29 2.48 -22.53
CA ALA A 153 -8.53 3.68 -23.34
C ALA A 153 -9.91 4.33 -23.14
N ARG A 154 -10.77 3.75 -22.30
CA ARG A 154 -12.13 4.24 -22.11
C ARG A 154 -12.24 5.07 -20.84
N SER A 155 -12.86 6.23 -20.98
CA SER A 155 -13.15 7.12 -19.85
C SER A 155 -14.52 6.80 -19.26
N ALA A 156 -14.69 7.03 -17.97
CA ALA A 156 -15.98 7.09 -17.29
C ALA A 156 -16.41 8.55 -17.09
N ASP A 157 -17.69 8.75 -16.75
CA ASP A 157 -18.26 10.06 -16.42
C ASP A 157 -18.05 10.46 -14.94
N GLY A 158 -17.15 9.78 -14.24
CA GLY A 158 -16.87 10.01 -12.83
C GLY A 158 -15.58 9.33 -12.36
N LEU A 159 -15.22 9.62 -11.11
CA LEU A 159 -14.07 9.01 -10.44
C LEU A 159 -14.47 7.72 -9.73
N THR A 160 -13.63 6.70 -9.89
CA THR A 160 -13.62 5.51 -9.04
C THR A 160 -12.42 5.60 -8.09
N TYR A 161 -12.69 5.33 -6.82
CA TYR A 161 -11.70 5.32 -5.75
C TYR A 161 -11.50 3.91 -5.21
N GLY A 162 -10.33 3.64 -4.64
CA GLY A 162 -10.08 2.34 -4.03
C GLY A 162 -8.64 2.12 -3.61
N ILE A 163 -8.32 0.85 -3.31
CA ILE A 163 -6.99 0.41 -2.95
C ILE A 163 -6.52 -0.73 -3.85
N CYS A 164 -5.22 -0.74 -4.13
CA CYS A 164 -4.51 -1.80 -4.82
C CYS A 164 -3.51 -2.44 -3.85
N HIS A 165 -3.32 -3.75 -3.97
CA HIS A 165 -2.28 -4.49 -3.26
C HIS A 165 -1.25 -5.00 -4.25
N VAL A 166 0.00 -4.53 -4.13
CA VAL A 166 1.08 -4.90 -5.06
C VAL A 166 2.13 -5.70 -4.32
N TYR A 167 2.34 -6.93 -4.78
CA TYR A 167 3.38 -7.83 -4.27
C TYR A 167 4.73 -7.47 -4.87
N ILE A 168 5.75 -7.43 -4.03
CA ILE A 168 7.13 -7.07 -4.36
C ILE A 168 7.99 -8.29 -4.01
N PRO A 169 8.62 -9.02 -4.93
CA PRO A 169 9.36 -10.24 -4.57
C PRO A 169 10.69 -9.95 -3.88
N GLU A 170 11.24 -10.90 -3.10
CA GLU A 170 12.56 -10.78 -2.43
C GLU A 170 13.72 -10.41 -3.36
N SER A 171 13.68 -10.92 -4.57
CA SER A 171 14.63 -10.68 -5.64
C SER A 171 14.46 -9.31 -6.32
N HIS A 172 13.51 -8.48 -5.88
CA HIS A 172 13.27 -7.14 -6.42
C HIS A 172 14.54 -6.29 -6.35
N LYS A 173 14.76 -5.50 -7.41
CA LYS A 173 15.92 -4.61 -7.56
C LYS A 173 15.42 -3.17 -7.62
N PRO A 174 15.96 -2.26 -6.79
CA PRO A 174 15.59 -0.86 -6.82
C PRO A 174 15.63 -0.29 -8.24
N GLY A 175 14.59 0.45 -8.62
CA GLY A 175 14.45 1.04 -9.96
C GLY A 175 13.84 0.11 -11.03
N SER A 176 13.61 -1.17 -10.73
CA SER A 176 13.03 -2.15 -11.65
C SER A 176 11.55 -2.41 -11.34
N VAL A 177 10.74 -2.81 -12.32
CA VAL A 177 9.44 -3.47 -12.06
C VAL A 177 9.51 -4.99 -12.28
N GLY A 178 10.72 -5.46 -12.59
CA GLY A 178 11.07 -6.84 -12.84
C GLY A 178 11.74 -7.08 -14.20
N THR A 179 12.38 -8.24 -14.32
CA THR A 179 13.12 -8.64 -15.51
C THR A 179 12.21 -9.42 -16.46
N PRO A 180 12.19 -9.10 -17.78
CA PRO A 180 11.39 -9.84 -18.75
C PRO A 180 11.62 -11.36 -18.67
N TRP A 181 10.54 -12.13 -18.69
CA TRP A 181 10.56 -13.58 -18.41
C TRP A 181 11.61 -14.33 -19.24
N TRP A 182 11.71 -14.08 -20.54
CA TRP A 182 12.67 -14.71 -21.45
C TRP A 182 14.14 -14.50 -21.04
N ARG A 183 14.49 -13.33 -20.47
CA ARG A 183 15.85 -13.06 -19.96
C ARG A 183 16.14 -13.82 -18.67
N ARG A 184 15.11 -14.11 -17.85
CA ARG A 184 15.25 -14.88 -16.61
C ARG A 184 15.48 -16.35 -16.88
N TRP A 185 14.73 -16.96 -17.81
CA TRP A 185 14.88 -18.38 -18.16
C TRP A 185 16.28 -18.70 -18.68
N ILE A 186 16.89 -17.78 -19.45
CA ILE A 186 18.29 -17.93 -19.92
C ILE A 186 19.30 -17.89 -18.77
N ARG A 187 18.97 -17.19 -17.67
CA ARG A 187 19.88 -16.91 -16.55
C ARG A 187 19.54 -17.65 -15.26
N LEU A 188 18.51 -18.51 -15.27
CA LEU A 188 17.96 -19.20 -14.09
C LEU A 188 17.71 -18.27 -12.89
N GLN A 189 17.25 -17.04 -13.15
CA GLN A 189 17.03 -16.03 -12.10
C GLN A 189 15.66 -16.18 -11.43
N PRO A 190 15.56 -15.97 -10.10
CA PRO A 190 14.28 -15.93 -9.39
C PRO A 190 13.38 -14.79 -9.92
N ASP A 191 12.06 -14.96 -9.77
CA ASP A 191 11.07 -14.00 -10.27
C ASP A 191 11.14 -12.69 -9.49
N ASP A 192 11.64 -11.62 -10.13
CA ASP A 192 11.79 -10.28 -9.57
C ASP A 192 10.65 -9.33 -10.00
N ASN A 193 9.57 -9.83 -10.60
CA ASN A 193 8.45 -8.99 -11.03
C ASN A 193 7.55 -8.60 -9.87
N LEU A 194 7.25 -7.30 -9.80
CA LEU A 194 6.14 -6.79 -8.99
C LEU A 194 4.82 -7.24 -9.61
N LYS A 195 3.83 -7.57 -8.77
CA LYS A 195 2.55 -8.12 -9.22
C LYS A 195 1.39 -7.45 -8.51
N LEU A 196 0.48 -6.84 -9.26
CA LEU A 196 -0.82 -6.44 -8.73
C LEU A 196 -1.61 -7.70 -8.32
N ARG A 197 -1.99 -7.79 -7.05
CA ARG A 197 -2.69 -8.95 -6.47
C ARG A 197 -4.17 -8.72 -6.28
N ALA A 198 -4.55 -7.51 -5.89
CA ALA A 198 -5.93 -7.16 -5.63
C ALA A 198 -6.21 -5.70 -6.02
N ILE A 199 -7.43 -5.47 -6.50
CA ILE A 199 -8.03 -4.17 -6.70
C ILE A 199 -9.34 -4.18 -5.93
N GLN A 200 -9.50 -3.25 -5.00
CA GLN A 200 -10.72 -3.08 -4.23
C GLN A 200 -11.23 -1.66 -4.46
N GLY A 201 -12.40 -1.54 -5.09
CA GLY A 201 -13.10 -0.27 -5.14
C GLY A 201 -13.75 0.07 -3.81
N LEU A 202 -13.71 1.34 -3.45
CA LEU A 202 -14.30 1.86 -2.22
C LEU A 202 -15.35 2.90 -2.59
N ALA A 203 -16.43 2.95 -1.80
CA ALA A 203 -17.37 4.06 -1.86
C ALA A 203 -16.62 5.35 -1.51
N HIS A 204 -17.01 6.47 -2.14
CA HIS A 204 -16.31 7.74 -2.02
C HIS A 204 -16.09 8.16 -0.55
N ASP A 205 -17.12 8.15 0.29
CA ASP A 205 -16.99 8.58 1.69
C ASP A 205 -16.16 7.60 2.52
N GLN A 206 -16.24 6.30 2.21
CA GLN A 206 -15.44 5.27 2.87
C GLN A 206 -13.96 5.43 2.54
N PHE A 207 -13.62 5.68 1.27
CA PHE A 207 -12.23 5.88 0.84
C PHE A 207 -11.55 7.01 1.64
N TRP A 208 -12.25 8.15 1.77
CA TRP A 208 -11.70 9.30 2.48
C TRP A 208 -11.65 9.08 3.99
N ALA A 209 -12.65 8.43 4.58
CA ALA A 209 -12.64 8.05 6.00
C ALA A 209 -11.47 7.12 6.32
N ASP A 210 -11.29 6.04 5.53
CA ASP A 210 -10.21 5.07 5.75
C ASP A 210 -8.83 5.70 5.59
N LEU A 211 -8.65 6.58 4.59
CA LEU A 211 -7.38 7.28 4.39
C LEU A 211 -7.08 8.24 5.54
N ALA A 212 -8.07 9.00 6.02
CA ALA A 212 -7.92 9.91 7.15
C ALA A 212 -7.62 9.17 8.46
N ASP A 213 -8.35 8.09 8.73
CA ASP A 213 -8.13 7.25 9.90
C ASP A 213 -6.75 6.61 9.86
N LYS A 214 -6.30 6.19 8.66
CA LYS A 214 -4.95 5.67 8.48
C LYS A 214 -3.88 6.73 8.72
N MET A 215 -4.02 7.91 8.14
CA MET A 215 -3.11 9.04 8.38
C MET A 215 -3.02 9.36 9.87
N ALA A 216 -4.15 9.40 10.57
CA ALA A 216 -4.20 9.75 11.99
C ALA A 216 -3.60 8.67 12.89
N SER A 217 -3.84 7.39 12.59
CA SER A 217 -3.48 6.25 13.48
C SER A 217 -2.08 5.69 13.23
N TRP A 218 -1.51 5.85 12.04
CA TRP A 218 -0.19 5.28 11.69
C TRP A 218 0.93 6.30 11.72
N TRP A 219 0.64 7.53 11.32
CA TRP A 219 1.66 8.55 11.13
C TRP A 219 1.58 9.60 12.24
N GLN A 220 2.73 9.89 12.84
CA GLN A 220 2.84 10.93 13.85
C GLN A 220 2.58 12.31 13.21
N PRO A 221 2.10 13.30 13.98
CA PRO A 221 2.06 14.67 13.51
C PRO A 221 3.44 15.12 12.98
N GLY A 222 3.47 15.75 11.81
CA GLY A 222 4.70 16.07 11.06
C GLY A 222 5.10 15.05 10.00
N GLU A 223 4.65 13.79 10.13
CA GLU A 223 5.00 12.65 9.25
C GLU A 223 3.82 12.16 8.39
N ARG A 224 2.66 12.82 8.49
CA ARG A 224 1.44 12.52 7.72
C ARG A 224 1.57 12.98 6.27
N ASN A 225 2.41 12.32 5.50
CA ASN A 225 2.67 12.67 4.13
C ASN A 225 1.87 11.77 3.17
N MET A 226 1.38 12.37 2.10
CA MET A 226 0.80 11.67 0.96
C MET A 226 1.76 11.76 -0.21
N PHE A 227 2.01 10.65 -0.91
CA PHE A 227 2.83 10.61 -2.12
C PHE A 227 1.99 10.12 -3.27
N VAL A 228 1.83 10.96 -4.31
CA VAL A 228 0.90 10.69 -5.41
C VAL A 228 1.66 10.53 -6.72
N LEU A 229 1.49 9.41 -7.41
CA LEU A 229 1.96 9.23 -8.78
C LEU A 229 0.86 9.62 -9.78
N ILE A 230 1.15 10.55 -10.69
CA ILE A 230 0.35 10.79 -11.89
C ILE A 230 1.16 10.25 -13.08
N HIS A 231 0.67 9.15 -13.67
CA HIS A 231 1.41 8.46 -14.74
C HIS A 231 1.41 9.24 -16.07
N GLY A 232 2.33 8.87 -16.96
CA GLY A 232 2.46 9.46 -18.29
C GLY A 232 1.66 8.73 -19.37
N TYR A 233 1.94 9.04 -20.63
CA TYR A 233 1.31 8.40 -21.79
C TYR A 233 1.63 6.89 -21.83
N ASN A 234 0.78 6.11 -22.51
CA ASN A 234 1.04 4.68 -22.76
C ASN A 234 1.23 3.81 -21.50
N VAL A 235 0.46 4.08 -20.44
CA VAL A 235 0.48 3.32 -19.18
C VAL A 235 -0.91 2.76 -18.87
N GLY A 236 -1.01 1.46 -18.55
CA GLY A 236 -2.26 0.85 -18.08
C GLY A 236 -2.55 1.17 -16.61
N PHE A 237 -3.73 0.76 -16.11
CA PHE A 237 -4.05 0.91 -14.68
C PHE A 237 -3.07 0.11 -13.81
N ASP A 238 -2.86 -1.17 -14.15
CA ASP A 238 -2.00 -2.09 -13.41
C ASP A 238 -0.54 -1.63 -13.38
N ASP A 239 -0.03 -1.13 -14.51
CA ASP A 239 1.31 -0.58 -14.62
C ASP A 239 1.50 0.65 -13.71
N ALA A 240 0.48 1.52 -13.64
CA ALA A 240 0.50 2.69 -12.76
C ALA A 240 0.50 2.28 -11.28
N ALA A 241 -0.31 1.28 -10.91
CA ALA A 241 -0.36 0.73 -9.56
C ALA A 241 1.00 0.12 -9.16
N ILE A 242 1.58 -0.71 -10.03
CA ILE A 242 2.89 -1.34 -9.82
C ILE A 242 3.98 -0.27 -9.70
N ARG A 243 3.96 0.76 -10.55
CA ARG A 243 4.96 1.84 -10.51
C ARG A 243 4.87 2.66 -9.24
N ALA A 244 3.66 3.00 -8.80
CA ALA A 244 3.46 3.71 -7.54
C ALA A 244 3.97 2.87 -6.36
N ALA A 245 3.66 1.57 -6.35
CA ALA A 245 4.14 0.69 -5.30
C ALA A 245 5.67 0.60 -5.28
N GLN A 246 6.28 0.45 -6.46
CA GLN A 246 7.72 0.41 -6.63
C GLN A 246 8.40 1.66 -6.07
N ILE A 247 7.87 2.85 -6.40
CA ILE A 247 8.41 4.13 -5.90
C ILE A 247 8.33 4.19 -4.38
N GLY A 248 7.15 3.88 -3.81
CA GLY A 248 6.94 3.91 -2.36
C GLY A 248 7.90 2.98 -1.62
N TYR A 249 8.04 1.76 -2.13
CA TYR A 249 8.92 0.74 -1.57
C TYR A 249 10.40 1.10 -1.71
N ASP A 250 10.85 1.46 -2.91
CA ASP A 250 12.27 1.73 -3.20
C ASP A 250 12.78 2.95 -2.45
N LEU A 251 11.95 4.00 -2.33
CA LEU A 251 12.30 5.23 -1.64
C LEU A 251 12.01 5.18 -0.14
N LYS A 252 11.28 4.16 0.34
CA LYS A 252 10.83 4.03 1.74
C LYS A 252 10.16 5.32 2.22
N VAL A 253 9.18 5.78 1.43
CA VAL A 253 8.54 7.07 1.68
C VAL A 253 7.87 7.10 3.06
N PRO A 254 8.05 8.16 3.86
CA PRO A 254 7.42 8.28 5.18
C PRO A 254 5.99 8.80 5.03
N GLY A 255 5.08 7.94 4.59
CA GLY A 255 3.68 8.29 4.33
C GLY A 255 2.94 7.24 3.49
N GLU A 256 1.75 7.58 3.02
CA GLU A 256 0.97 6.70 2.14
C GLU A 256 1.23 7.00 0.66
N MET A 257 1.21 5.94 -0.17
CA MET A 257 1.26 6.05 -1.62
C MET A 257 -0.14 6.07 -2.24
N ALA A 258 -0.40 6.98 -3.18
CA ALA A 258 -1.49 6.91 -4.13
C ALA A 258 -1.01 7.02 -5.57
N PHE A 259 -1.91 6.70 -6.50
CA PHE A 259 -1.78 7.13 -7.89
C PHE A 259 -3.10 7.60 -8.47
N PHE A 260 -2.98 8.51 -9.45
CA PHE A 260 -4.08 8.84 -10.35
C PHE A 260 -3.88 8.11 -11.68
N SER A 261 -4.91 7.38 -12.11
CA SER A 261 -4.89 6.69 -13.40
C SER A 261 -5.88 7.30 -14.39
N TRP A 262 -5.36 7.84 -15.49
CA TRP A 262 -6.16 8.39 -16.60
C TRP A 262 -6.08 7.46 -17.81
N PRO A 263 -7.08 7.43 -18.72
CA PRO A 263 -7.18 6.43 -19.79
C PRO A 263 -6.17 6.66 -20.93
N SER A 264 -4.89 6.36 -20.66
CA SER A 264 -3.80 6.40 -21.64
C SER A 264 -3.66 5.05 -22.38
N ARG A 265 -3.58 5.08 -23.70
CA ARG A 265 -3.94 4.00 -24.64
C ARG A 265 -2.99 2.82 -24.71
N GLY A 266 -1.87 2.81 -23.99
CA GLY A 266 -0.95 1.66 -23.94
C GLY A 266 -0.44 1.15 -25.30
N ASN A 267 -0.55 1.92 -26.41
CA ASN A 267 0.23 1.68 -27.62
C ASN A 267 0.80 2.98 -28.27
N THR A 268 1.90 2.81 -29.01
CA THR A 268 2.69 3.90 -29.64
C THR A 268 2.02 4.60 -30.82
N ALA A 269 0.93 4.07 -31.37
CA ALA A 269 0.21 4.68 -32.50
C ALA A 269 -0.84 5.73 -32.07
N GLY A 270 -0.96 6.01 -30.76
CA GLY A 270 -2.08 6.73 -30.15
C GLY A 270 -1.79 8.11 -29.56
N TYR A 271 -0.64 8.75 -29.83
CA TYR A 271 -0.25 10.00 -29.17
C TYR A 271 -1.34 11.10 -29.19
N THR A 272 -1.98 11.33 -30.33
CA THR A 272 -3.09 12.31 -30.46
C THR A 272 -4.34 11.94 -29.68
N ALA A 273 -4.57 10.65 -29.47
CA ALA A 273 -5.72 10.21 -28.70
C ALA A 273 -5.46 10.22 -27.18
N ASP A 274 -4.21 10.05 -26.75
CA ASP A 274 -3.79 10.26 -25.36
C ASP A 274 -3.85 11.75 -24.99
N GLU A 275 -3.55 12.67 -25.93
CA GLU A 275 -3.76 14.11 -25.72
C GLU A 275 -5.22 14.48 -25.45
N ALA A 276 -6.15 13.84 -26.17
CA ALA A 276 -7.58 14.06 -25.95
C ALA A 276 -8.04 13.50 -24.59
N THR A 277 -7.57 12.32 -24.19
CA THR A 277 -7.98 11.71 -22.92
C THR A 277 -7.36 12.38 -21.71
N ILE A 278 -6.09 12.82 -21.76
CA ILE A 278 -5.50 13.60 -20.66
C ILE A 278 -6.23 14.94 -20.49
N SER A 279 -6.60 15.60 -21.58
CA SER A 279 -7.38 16.84 -21.55
C SER A 279 -8.77 16.63 -20.91
N ALA A 280 -9.43 15.53 -21.23
CA ALA A 280 -10.69 15.13 -20.57
C ALA A 280 -10.48 14.80 -19.09
N SER A 281 -9.27 14.38 -18.68
CA SER A 281 -8.92 14.07 -17.29
C SER A 281 -8.60 15.27 -16.41
N TYR A 282 -8.40 16.49 -16.95
CA TYR A 282 -7.99 17.65 -16.15
C TYR A 282 -8.92 17.95 -14.97
N GLY A 283 -10.24 17.90 -15.20
CA GLY A 283 -11.23 18.14 -14.15
C GLY A 283 -11.20 17.06 -13.06
N TYR A 284 -10.99 15.81 -13.44
CA TYR A 284 -10.91 14.68 -12.53
C TYR A 284 -9.62 14.68 -11.70
N ILE A 285 -8.48 15.06 -12.29
CA ILE A 285 -7.22 15.26 -11.56
C ILE A 285 -7.40 16.41 -10.55
N ALA A 286 -8.00 17.53 -10.96
CA ALA A 286 -8.27 18.66 -10.07
C ALA A 286 -9.17 18.26 -8.90
N GLN A 287 -10.24 17.50 -9.17
CA GLN A 287 -11.13 16.97 -8.14
C GLN A 287 -10.36 16.09 -7.15
N PHE A 288 -9.55 15.15 -7.63
CA PHE A 288 -8.78 14.25 -6.78
C PHE A 288 -7.77 15.00 -5.90
N LEU A 289 -7.02 15.95 -6.46
CA LEU A 289 -6.03 16.74 -5.71
C LEU A 289 -6.69 17.61 -4.62
N ARG A 290 -7.84 18.22 -4.94
CA ARG A 290 -8.63 18.97 -3.96
C ARG A 290 -9.11 18.08 -2.83
N GLU A 291 -9.76 16.96 -3.16
CA GLU A 291 -10.30 16.05 -2.14
C GLU A 291 -9.18 15.41 -1.30
N LEU A 292 -8.03 15.10 -1.89
CA LEU A 292 -6.83 14.71 -1.13
C LEU A 292 -6.47 15.78 -0.10
N SER A 293 -6.38 17.05 -0.52
CA SER A 293 -6.01 18.16 0.38
C SER A 293 -7.05 18.44 1.46
N GLU A 294 -8.33 18.19 1.19
CA GLU A 294 -9.43 18.51 2.11
C GLU A 294 -9.78 17.35 3.06
N LYS A 295 -9.60 16.10 2.61
CA LYS A 295 -10.21 14.94 3.27
C LYS A 295 -9.23 13.86 3.71
N SER A 296 -8.02 13.81 3.15
CA SER A 296 -7.09 12.70 3.45
C SER A 296 -6.48 12.73 4.85
N GLY A 297 -6.54 13.86 5.56
CA GLY A 297 -5.81 14.04 6.82
C GLY A 297 -4.28 14.11 6.68
N ALA A 298 -3.76 14.10 5.44
CA ALA A 298 -2.36 14.42 5.18
C ALA A 298 -2.06 15.86 5.63
N GLU A 299 -0.79 16.13 5.95
CA GLU A 299 -0.24 17.46 6.20
C GLU A 299 0.54 18.00 5.00
N ARG A 300 1.06 17.08 4.16
CA ARG A 300 1.78 17.40 2.92
C ARG A 300 1.47 16.38 1.85
N ILE A 301 1.27 16.86 0.63
CA ILE A 301 1.00 16.05 -0.56
C ILE A 301 2.15 16.24 -1.54
N HIS A 302 3.00 15.23 -1.64
CA HIS A 302 4.10 15.14 -2.59
C HIS A 302 3.62 14.50 -3.87
N ILE A 303 4.02 15.02 -5.03
CA ILE A 303 3.55 14.54 -6.33
C ILE A 303 4.71 14.10 -7.20
N PHE A 304 4.67 12.89 -7.73
CA PHE A 304 5.49 12.42 -8.84
C PHE A 304 4.66 12.49 -10.12
N VAL A 305 5.09 13.28 -11.10
CA VAL A 305 4.33 13.46 -12.35
C VAL A 305 5.20 13.10 -13.53
N HIS A 306 4.77 12.12 -14.34
CA HIS A 306 5.58 11.59 -15.44
C HIS A 306 5.07 12.03 -16.82
N SER A 307 5.97 12.51 -17.69
CA SER A 307 5.70 12.77 -19.12
C SER A 307 4.41 13.56 -19.35
N MET A 308 3.49 13.07 -20.19
CA MET A 308 2.22 13.73 -20.50
C MET A 308 1.30 13.95 -19.28
N GLY A 309 1.53 13.23 -18.18
CA GLY A 309 0.86 13.50 -16.91
C GLY A 309 1.11 14.92 -16.39
N ASN A 310 2.23 15.56 -16.79
CA ASN A 310 2.56 16.93 -16.41
C ASN A 310 1.56 17.94 -17.00
N ARG A 311 1.12 17.74 -18.24
CA ARG A 311 0.05 18.54 -18.85
C ARG A 311 -1.23 18.44 -18.02
N GLY A 312 -1.56 17.23 -17.58
CA GLY A 312 -2.71 16.94 -16.72
C GLY A 312 -2.64 17.63 -15.36
N PHE A 313 -1.51 17.50 -14.69
CA PHE A 313 -1.27 18.09 -13.38
C PHE A 313 -1.30 19.62 -13.43
N LEU A 314 -0.55 20.25 -14.34
CA LEU A 314 -0.49 21.71 -14.47
C LEU A 314 -1.86 22.29 -14.80
N SER A 315 -2.59 21.67 -15.73
CA SER A 315 -3.94 22.13 -16.09
C SER A 315 -4.96 21.92 -14.96
N ALA A 316 -4.76 20.91 -14.12
CA ALA A 316 -5.55 20.74 -12.90
C ALA A 316 -5.28 21.85 -11.87
N LEU A 317 -4.01 22.24 -11.68
CA LEU A 317 -3.65 23.36 -10.80
C LEU A 317 -4.25 24.68 -11.29
N GLU A 318 -4.13 25.01 -12.58
CA GLU A 318 -4.76 26.21 -13.16
C GLU A 318 -6.26 26.25 -12.91
N ARG A 319 -6.95 25.12 -13.10
CA ARG A 319 -8.38 25.00 -12.81
C ARG A 319 -8.70 25.25 -11.34
N LEU A 320 -7.91 24.69 -10.43
CA LEU A 320 -8.11 24.89 -8.99
C LEU A 320 -7.91 26.35 -8.58
N VAL A 321 -6.87 27.00 -9.11
CA VAL A 321 -6.64 28.45 -8.90
C VAL A 321 -7.80 29.27 -9.46
N ALA A 322 -8.24 28.98 -10.69
CA ALA A 322 -9.38 29.67 -11.32
C ALA A 322 -10.70 29.48 -10.56
N HIS A 323 -10.88 28.36 -9.87
CA HIS A 323 -12.02 28.08 -9.01
C HIS A 323 -11.87 28.57 -7.57
N GLY A 324 -10.81 29.31 -7.24
CA GLY A 324 -10.61 29.87 -5.90
C GLY A 324 -10.14 28.86 -4.85
N VAL A 325 -9.54 27.75 -5.28
CA VAL A 325 -8.93 26.72 -4.41
C VAL A 325 -7.41 26.69 -4.60
N PRO A 326 -6.68 27.80 -4.34
CA PRO A 326 -5.24 27.87 -4.61
C PRO A 326 -4.40 27.12 -3.56
N ASN A 327 -4.92 26.91 -2.36
CA ASN A 327 -4.16 26.42 -1.20
C ASN A 327 -4.31 24.92 -1.03
N LEU A 328 -3.73 24.16 -1.96
CA LEU A 328 -3.48 22.74 -1.73
C LEU A 328 -2.35 22.57 -0.72
N GLN A 329 -2.40 21.52 0.10
CA GLN A 329 -1.32 21.14 1.01
C GLN A 329 -0.12 20.51 0.27
N LEU A 330 0.30 21.09 -0.85
CA LEU A 330 1.40 20.54 -1.65
C LEU A 330 2.73 20.60 -0.87
N GLY A 331 3.44 19.49 -0.89
CA GLY A 331 4.83 19.37 -0.47
C GLY A 331 5.76 19.53 -1.67
N GLN A 332 6.54 18.48 -1.96
CA GLN A 332 7.46 18.46 -3.10
C GLN A 332 6.77 17.96 -4.37
N VAL A 333 7.04 18.60 -5.51
CA VAL A 333 6.56 18.17 -6.82
C VAL A 333 7.75 17.78 -7.69
N PHE A 334 7.74 16.53 -8.17
CA PHE A 334 8.77 15.93 -8.99
C PHE A 334 8.27 15.81 -10.44
N PHE A 335 8.76 16.70 -11.30
CA PHE A 335 8.50 16.67 -12.74
C PHE A 335 9.45 15.67 -13.42
N CYS A 336 8.96 14.48 -13.73
CA CYS A 336 9.72 13.39 -14.32
C CYS A 336 9.54 13.36 -15.84
N ALA A 337 10.60 13.65 -16.59
CA ALA A 337 10.59 13.69 -18.06
C ALA A 337 9.40 14.47 -18.65
N PRO A 338 9.16 15.73 -18.23
CA PRO A 338 7.95 16.47 -18.56
C PRO A 338 7.78 16.65 -20.08
N ASP A 339 6.59 16.30 -20.57
CA ASP A 339 6.15 16.55 -21.95
C ASP A 339 5.30 17.83 -21.94
N GLU A 340 5.94 18.96 -21.65
CA GLU A 340 5.34 20.30 -21.64
C GLU A 340 6.30 21.26 -22.33
N ASP A 341 5.78 22.16 -23.17
CA ASP A 341 6.63 23.18 -23.80
C ASP A 341 7.15 24.15 -22.74
N ILE A 342 8.44 24.53 -22.83
CA ILE A 342 9.10 25.35 -21.83
C ILE A 342 8.50 26.76 -21.70
N ARG A 343 7.89 27.29 -22.77
CA ARG A 343 7.23 28.61 -22.71
C ARG A 343 5.89 28.46 -22.00
N THR A 344 5.09 27.47 -22.38
CA THR A 344 3.85 27.15 -21.69
C THR A 344 4.11 26.92 -20.20
N PHE A 345 5.11 26.13 -19.83
CA PHE A 345 5.46 25.89 -18.42
C PHE A 345 5.83 27.16 -17.65
N LYS A 346 6.47 28.15 -18.29
CA LYS A 346 6.83 29.42 -17.64
C LYS A 346 5.66 30.39 -17.52
N ASP A 347 4.68 30.28 -18.40
CA ASP A 347 3.47 31.10 -18.39
C ASP A 347 2.47 30.62 -17.32
N LYS A 348 2.49 29.31 -16.99
CA LYS A 348 1.72 28.69 -15.91
C LYS A 348 2.39 28.91 -14.55
#